data_AF-A0A6G0M5N3-F1
#
_entry.id   AF-A0A6G0M5N3-F1
#
_cell.length_a   1.000
_cell.length_b   1.000
_cell.length_c   1.000
_cell.angle_alpha   90.00
_cell.angle_beta   90.00
_cell.angle_gamma   90.00
#
_symmetry.space_group_name_H-M   'P 1'
#
loop_
_entity.id
_entity.type
_entity.pdbx_description
1 polymer ?
#
loop_
_entity_poly.entity_id
_entity_poly.type
_entity_poly.pdbx_seq_one_letter_code
_entity_poly.pdbx_strand_id
1 'polypeptide(L)' 'ANRYKLFSFVVHDVFGKGQYVHHVLVECEHKVNLRRVIEIFKKNNHEWEKVRVFMTDKAMHEKTVLKEEFPQARQLLCQ' A
#
# COMPACT_ATOMS: atom_id res chain seq x y z
N ALA A 1 19.24 -5.07 -15.45
CA ALA A 1 18.60 -5.04 -14.12
C ALA A 1 17.34 -4.18 -14.20
N ASN A 2 16.20 -4.64 -13.69
CA ASN A 2 14.96 -3.89 -13.79
C ASN A 2 14.98 -2.74 -12.77
N ARG A 3 15.05 -1.50 -13.25
CA ARG A 3 15.18 -0.29 -12.42
C ARG A 3 13.86 0.12 -11.77
N TYR A 4 12.74 -0.44 -12.18
CA TYR A 4 11.43 -0.09 -11.65
C TYR A 4 10.77 -1.28 -10.97
N LYS A 5 10.05 -0.99 -9.90
CA LYS A 5 9.21 -1.90 -9.13
C LYS A 5 7.76 -1.53 -9.36
N LEU A 6 6.93 -2.54 -9.66
CA LEU A 6 5.49 -2.36 -9.80
C LEU A 6 4.83 -2.67 -8.46
N PHE A 7 4.16 -1.67 -7.88
CA PHE A 7 3.26 -1.86 -6.75
C PHE A 7 1.83 -1.85 -7.23
N SER A 8 1.02 -2.77 -6.69
CA SER A 8 -0.40 -2.88 -6.98
C SER A 8 -1.17 -2.98 -5.68
N PHE A 9 -2.21 -2.16 -5.53
CA PHE A 9 -3.09 -2.15 -4.37
C PHE A 9 -4.37 -2.89 -4.73
N VAL A 10 -4.61 -4.00 -4.02
CA VAL A 10 -5.88 -4.73 -4.07
C VAL A 10 -6.64 -4.43 -2.79
N VAL A 11 -7.85 -3.92 -2.93
CA VAL A 11 -8.76 -3.70 -1.80
C VAL A 11 -9.87 -4.72 -1.85
N HIS A 12 -10.17 -5.32 -0.71
CA HIS A 12 -11.27 -6.27 -0.56
C HIS A 12 -12.50 -5.55 -0.04
N ASP A 13 -13.65 -5.82 -0.63
CA ASP A 13 -14.93 -5.38 -0.10
C ASP A 13 -15.39 -6.25 1.09
N VAL A 14 -16.56 -5.91 1.65
CA VAL A 14 -17.17 -6.64 2.79
C VAL A 14 -17.56 -8.07 2.45
N PHE A 15 -17.63 -8.43 1.17
CA PHE A 15 -17.90 -9.79 0.68
C PHE A 15 -16.61 -10.57 0.39
N GLY A 16 -15.45 -9.97 0.66
CA GLY A 16 -14.14 -10.58 0.40
C GLY A 16 -13.73 -10.57 -1.07
N LYS A 17 -14.39 -9.79 -1.93
CA LYS A 17 -13.99 -9.65 -3.33
C LYS A 17 -12.91 -8.58 -3.46
N GLY A 18 -11.73 -8.99 -3.91
CA GLY A 18 -10.61 -8.09 -4.20
C GLY A 18 -10.76 -7.36 -5.54
N GLN A 19 -10.43 -6.08 -5.58
CA GLN A 19 -10.30 -5.28 -6.81
C GLN A 19 -9.02 -4.45 -6.78
N TYR A 20 -8.37 -4.32 -7.94
CA TYR A 20 -7.26 -3.40 -8.10
C TYR A 20 -7.76 -1.97 -8.14
N VAL A 21 -7.21 -1.12 -7.26
CA VAL A 21 -7.61 0.29 -7.14
C VAL A 21 -6.47 1.26 -7.43
N HIS A 22 -5.23 0.76 -7.45
CA HIS A 22 -4.05 1.57 -7.74
C HIS A 22 -2.89 0.72 -8.25
N HIS A 23 -2.24 1.19 -9.31
CA HIS A 23 -0.99 0.62 -9.82
C HIS A 23 0.04 1.73 -9.97
N VAL A 24 1.28 1.47 -9.56
CA VAL A 24 2.35 2.46 -9.64
C VAL A 24 3.70 1.81 -9.93
N LEU A 25 4.45 2.43 -10.83
CA LEU A 25 5.85 2.10 -11.09
C LEU A 25 6.75 3.05 -10.27
N VAL A 26 7.63 2.46 -9.47
CA VAL A 26 8.52 3.19 -8.58
C VAL A 26 9.96 2.80 -8.88
N GLU A 27 10.84 3.79 -9.08
CA GLU A 27 12.25 3.54 -9.39
C GLU A 27 13.03 2.90 -8.22
N CYS A 28 12.67 3.24 -6.98
CA CYS A 28 13.30 2.64 -5.80
C CYS A 28 12.35 2.65 -4.60
N GLU A 29 12.44 1.63 -3.75
CA GLU A 29 11.61 1.42 -2.55
C GLU A 29 12.06 2.28 -1.35
N HIS A 30 12.73 3.40 -1.62
CA HIS A 30 13.05 4.39 -0.60
C HIS A 30 11.76 4.93 0.05
N LYS A 31 11.82 5.17 1.36
CA LYS A 31 10.65 5.62 2.15
C LYS A 31 9.95 6.84 1.56
N VAL A 32 10.70 7.79 0.98
CA VAL A 32 10.12 8.99 0.33
C VAL A 32 9.22 8.63 -0.85
N ASN A 33 9.63 7.67 -1.67
CA ASN A 33 8.85 7.23 -2.82
C ASN A 33 7.61 6.45 -2.38
N LEU A 34 7.75 5.58 -1.37
CA LEU A 34 6.63 4.84 -0.80
C LEU A 34 5.58 5.78 -0.16
N ARG A 35 6.01 6.81 0.57
CA ARG A 35 5.10 7.84 1.09
C ARG A 35 4.36 8.55 -0.03
N ARG A 36 5.05 8.88 -1.13
CA ARG A 36 4.42 9.50 -2.30
C ARG A 36 3.37 8.58 -2.94
N VAL A 37 3.63 7.28 -3.01
CA VAL A 37 2.63 6.29 -3.46
C VAL A 37 1.38 6.34 -2.58
N ILE A 38 1.55 6.33 -1.26
CA ILE A 38 0.43 6.36 -0.31
C ILE A 38 -0.35 7.68 -0.40
N GLU A 39 0.33 8.81 -0.55
CA GLU A 39 -0.31 10.12 -0.74
C GLU A 39 -1.22 10.11 -1.98
N ILE A 40 -0.72 9.58 -3.10
CA ILE A 40 -1.49 9.46 -4.35
C ILE A 40 -2.66 8.49 -4.16
N PHE A 41 -2.46 7.37 -3.47
CA PHE A 41 -3.53 6.43 -3.13
C PHE A 41 -4.65 7.13 -2.34
N LYS A 42 -4.32 7.84 -1.26
CA LYS A 42 -5.29 8.57 -0.42
C LYS A 42 -6.05 9.63 -1.21
N LYS A 43 -5.35 10.37 -2.08
CA LYS A 43 -5.95 11.40 -2.95
C LYS A 43 -7.01 10.83 -3.89
N ASN A 44 -6.80 9.62 -4.41
CA ASN A 44 -7.69 9.00 -5.40
C ASN A 44 -8.76 8.09 -4.81
N ASN A 45 -8.68 7.76 -3.51
CA ASN A 45 -9.60 6.82 -2.86
C ASN A 45 -10.18 7.46 -1.60
N HIS A 46 -11.26 8.23 -1.70
CA HIS A 46 -11.82 9.02 -0.59
C HIS A 46 -12.18 8.20 0.67
N GLU A 47 -12.41 6.90 0.52
CA GLU A 47 -12.72 5.99 1.64
C GLU A 47 -11.49 5.30 2.23
N TRP A 48 -10.27 5.78 1.93
CA TRP A 48 -9.01 5.20 2.43
C TRP A 48 -8.96 5.08 3.96
N GLU A 49 -9.65 5.96 4.69
CA GLU A 49 -9.75 5.93 6.15
C GLU A 49 -10.51 4.71 6.68
N LYS A 50 -11.28 4.01 5.84
CA LYS A 50 -11.98 2.77 6.19
C LYS A 50 -11.08 1.55 6.15
N VAL A 51 -9.87 1.66 5.60
CA VAL A 51 -8.91 0.55 5.59
C VAL A 51 -8.53 0.19 7.02
N ARG A 52 -8.67 -1.09 7.36
CA ARG A 52 -8.36 -1.63 8.70
C ARG A 52 -7.17 -2.59 8.70
N VAL A 53 -6.85 -3.17 7.56
CA VAL A 53 -5.80 -4.19 7.43
C VAL A 53 -4.99 -3.93 6.16
N PHE A 54 -3.66 -3.99 6.28
CA PHE A 54 -2.74 -4.08 5.15
C PHE A 54 -2.08 -5.46 5.14
N MET A 55 -2.13 -6.11 3.99
CA MET A 55 -1.36 -7.32 3.69
C MET A 55 -0.20 -6.91 2.79
N THR A 56 1.04 -7.12 3.23
CA THR A 56 2.24 -6.81 2.44
C THR A 56 3.25 -7.94 2.49
N ASP A 57 4.24 -7.90 1.61
CA ASP A 57 5.38 -8.80 1.70
C ASP A 57 6.31 -8.44 2.89
N LYS A 58 7.47 -9.10 2.97
CA LYS A 58 8.38 -8.98 4.11
C LYS A 58 9.22 -7.67 4.12
N ALA A 59 9.06 -6.74 3.19
CA ALA A 59 9.84 -5.51 3.11
C ALA A 59 9.71 -4.62 4.37
N MET A 60 10.84 -4.24 4.98
CA MET A 60 10.84 -3.42 6.21
C MET A 60 10.45 -1.96 5.97
N HIS A 61 10.80 -1.41 4.80
CA HIS A 61 10.50 -0.02 4.45
C HIS A 61 8.99 0.23 4.29
N GLU A 62 8.29 -0.66 3.59
CA GLU A 62 6.84 -0.60 3.40
C GLU A 62 6.10 -0.63 4.73
N LYS A 63 6.45 -1.57 5.61
CA LYS A 63 5.83 -1.70 6.94
C LYS A 63 5.96 -0.42 7.75
N THR A 64 7.13 0.19 7.73
CA THR A 64 7.40 1.43 8.48
C THR A 64 6.54 2.56 7.94
N VAL A 65 6.52 2.75 6.61
CA VAL A 65 5.74 3.81 5.96
C VAL A 65 4.24 3.60 6.17
N LEU A 66 3.74 2.37 6.01
CA LEU A 66 2.32 2.07 6.25
C LEU A 66 1.93 2.28 7.71
N LYS A 67 2.84 2.07 8.67
CA LYS A 67 2.54 2.28 10.10
C LYS A 67 2.42 3.76 10.43
N GLU A 68 3.27 4.58 9.83
CA GLU A 68 3.22 6.04 9.95
C GLU A 68 1.96 6.61 9.28
N GLU A 69 1.64 6.14 8.06
CA GLU A 69 0.56 6.67 7.25
C GLU A 69 -0.85 6.17 7.64
N PHE A 70 -0.94 4.96 8.22
CA PHE A 70 -2.18 4.32 8.67
C PHE A 70 -2.00 3.74 10.08
N PRO A 71 -1.85 4.58 11.10
CA PRO A 71 -1.51 4.12 12.46
C PRO A 71 -2.55 3.17 13.06
N GLN A 72 -3.81 3.33 12.65
CA GLN A 72 -4.97 2.54 13.09
C GLN A 72 -5.14 1.23 12.33
N ALA A 73 -4.46 1.04 11.20
CA ALA A 73 -4.56 -0.19 10.42
C ALA A 73 -3.60 -1.26 10.97
N ARG A 74 -4.07 -2.50 11.03
CA ARG A 74 -3.25 -3.66 11.37
C ARG A 74 -2.44 -4.09 10.13
N GLN A 75 -1.16 -4.39 10.33
CA GLN A 75 -0.33 -4.95 9.28
C GLN A 75 -0.20 -6.45 9.46
N LEU A 76 -0.31 -7.17 8.35
CA LEU A 76 -0.17 -8.61 8.24
C LEU A 76 0.79 -8.93 7.09
N LEU A 77 1.44 -10.08 7.17
CA LEU A 77 2.34 -10.55 6.13
C LEU A 77 1.58 -11.50 5.21
N CYS A 78 1.79 -11.34 3.91
CA CYS A 78 1.45 -12.36 2.93
C CYS A 78 2.25 -13.64 3.22
N GLN A 79 1.65 -14.80 2.96
CA GLN A 79 2.33 -16.10 3.06
C GLN A 79 3.27 -16.31 1.86
#